data_AF-A0A7X8ZK51-F1
#
_entry.id   AF-A0A7X8ZK51-F1
#
_cell.length_a   1.000
_cell.length_b   1.000
_cell.length_c   1.000
_cell.angle_alpha   90.00
_cell.angle_beta   90.00
_cell.angle_gamma   90.00
#
_symmetry.space_group_name_H-M   'P 1'
#
loop_
_entity.id
_entity.type
_entity.pdbx_description
1 polymer ?
#
loop_
_entity_poly.entity_id
_entity_poly.type
_entity_poly.pdbx_seq_one_letter_code
_entity_poly.pdbx_strand_id
1 'polypeptide(L)'
;MRTILEEEKANVEAALPLVTEDSRLGWEPSMEYMTDPEHLQWKLQLLQETRDNGIPAFEKQLLQKQKTPRRQAPPAELPWD
;
A
#
# COMPACT_ATOMS: atom_id res chain seq x y z
N MET A 1 6.72 3.44 -7.20
CA MET A 1 6.06 2.63 -6.15
C MET A 1 7.06 2.07 -5.16
N ARG A 2 8.06 1.27 -5.58
CA ARG A 2 9.08 0.72 -4.66
C ARG A 2 9.90 1.80 -3.94
N THR A 3 10.29 2.86 -4.63
CA THR A 3 10.97 4.02 -4.02
C THR A 3 10.15 4.66 -2.90
N ILE A 4 8.86 4.95 -3.17
CA ILE A 4 7.92 5.51 -2.20
C ILE A 4 7.78 4.60 -0.97
N LEU A 5 7.79 3.28 -1.17
CA LEU A 5 7.70 2.32 -0.07
C LEU A 5 8.91 2.41 0.87
N GLU A 6 10.12 2.51 0.33
CA GLU A 6 11.34 2.64 1.13
C GLU A 6 11.41 4.01 1.84
N GLU A 7 10.97 5.08 1.18
CA GLU A 7 10.84 6.40 1.79
C GLU A 7 9.84 6.38 2.96
N GLU A 8 8.67 5.77 2.76
CA GLU A 8 7.65 5.65 3.81
C GLU A 8 8.12 4.77 4.97
N LYS A 9 8.87 3.71 4.70
CA LYS A 9 9.50 2.89 5.73
C LYS A 9 10.48 3.71 6.57
N ALA A 10 11.36 4.47 5.91
CA ALA A 10 12.32 5.33 6.61
C ALA A 10 11.63 6.39 7.48
N ASN A 11 10.52 6.97 6.99
CA ASN A 11 9.70 7.92 7.75
C ASN A 11 9.13 7.27 9.03
N VAL A 12 8.60 6.06 8.92
CA VAL A 12 8.05 5.32 10.08
C VAL A 12 9.15 4.96 11.09
N GLU A 13 10.31 4.48 10.61
CA GLU A 13 11.45 4.14 11.47
C GLU A 13 12.00 5.37 12.21
N ALA A 14 11.99 6.55 11.58
CA ALA A 14 12.38 7.81 12.19
C ALA A 14 11.36 8.34 13.23
N ALA A 15 10.06 8.15 12.98
CA ALA A 15 8.99 8.63 13.85
C ALA A 15 8.79 7.76 15.11
N LEU A 16 8.97 6.44 14.98
CA LEU A 16 8.71 5.49 16.05
C LEU A 16 9.40 5.81 17.39
N PRO A 17 10.71 6.16 17.47
CA PRO A 17 11.33 6.49 18.75
C PRO A 17 10.69 7.71 19.39
N LEU A 18 10.43 8.77 18.63
CA LEU A 18 9.85 10.03 19.12
C LEU A 18 8.47 9.79 19.75
N VAL A 19 7.62 9.07 19.02
CA VAL A 19 6.26 8.76 19.47
C VAL A 19 6.28 7.81 20.67
N THR A 20 7.23 6.87 20.73
CA THR A 20 7.44 6.02 21.93
C THR A 20 7.86 6.83 23.15
N GLU A 21 8.56 7.96 22.96
CA GLU A 21 8.87 8.89 24.05
C GLU A 21 7.65 9.66 24.51
N ASP A 22 6.91 10.20 23.56
CA ASP A 22 5.71 11.00 23.82
C ASP A 22 4.61 10.18 24.50
N SER A 23 4.35 8.95 24.05
CA SER A 23 3.34 8.05 24.64
C SER A 23 3.62 7.66 26.10
N ARG A 24 4.87 7.81 26.59
CA ARG A 24 5.21 7.56 28.01
C ARG A 24 4.66 8.62 28.96
N LEU A 25 4.22 9.78 28.45
CA LEU A 25 3.67 10.87 29.27
C LEU A 25 2.26 10.58 29.81
N GLY A 26 1.61 9.49 29.36
CA GLY A 26 0.55 8.80 30.10
C GLY A 26 -0.85 9.44 30.08
N TRP A 27 -1.04 10.60 29.46
CA TRP A 27 -2.36 11.16 29.23
C TRP A 27 -2.45 11.79 27.85
N GLU A 28 -3.02 11.04 26.91
CA GLU A 28 -3.58 11.63 25.70
C GLU A 28 -5.10 11.40 25.74
N PRO A 29 -5.93 12.45 25.83
CA PRO A 29 -7.32 12.31 25.45
C PRO A 29 -7.29 11.93 23.98
N SER A 30 -7.64 10.69 23.64
CA SER A 30 -7.63 10.15 22.27
C SER A 30 -8.63 10.94 21.43
N MET A 31 -8.23 12.12 20.99
CA MET A 31 -8.93 13.00 20.06
C MET A 31 -8.83 12.41 18.64
N GLU A 32 -9.04 11.09 18.53
CA GLU A 32 -8.77 10.30 17.32
C GLU A 32 -7.32 10.44 16.84
N TYR A 33 -6.37 10.65 17.76
CA TYR A 33 -4.96 10.70 17.41
C TYR A 33 -4.50 9.29 17.00
N MET A 34 -4.18 9.12 15.72
CA MET A 34 -3.80 7.82 15.13
C MET A 34 -2.28 7.61 15.10
N THR A 35 -1.51 8.53 15.69
CA THR A 35 -0.05 8.51 15.63
C THR A 35 0.52 8.03 16.96
N ASP A 36 0.44 6.74 17.18
CA ASP A 36 1.04 6.04 18.34
C ASP A 36 1.98 4.91 17.88
N PRO A 37 2.76 4.30 18.79
CA PRO A 37 3.71 3.27 18.42
C PRO A 37 3.06 2.03 17.80
N GLU A 38 1.83 1.68 18.20
CA GLU A 38 1.12 0.50 17.68
C GLU A 38 0.73 0.72 16.21
N HIS A 39 0.17 1.88 15.88
CA HIS A 39 -0.20 2.23 14.51
C HIS A 39 1.02 2.35 13.60
N LEU A 40 2.14 2.88 14.09
CA LEU A 40 3.39 2.94 13.33
C LEU A 40 3.98 1.54 13.08
N GLN A 41 3.93 0.65 14.07
CA GLN A 41 4.34 -0.74 13.90
C GLN A 41 3.44 -1.48 12.91
N TRP A 42 2.13 -1.29 13.00
CA TRP A 42 1.18 -1.84 12.04
C TRP A 42 1.44 -1.34 10.61
N LYS A 43 1.68 -0.04 10.44
CA LYS A 43 2.07 0.55 9.15
C LYS A 43 3.35 -0.09 8.61
N LEU A 44 4.35 -0.32 9.46
CA LEU A 44 5.60 -0.96 9.05
C LEU A 44 5.37 -2.40 8.53
N GLN A 45 4.53 -3.17 9.21
CA GLN A 45 4.14 -4.51 8.76
C GLN A 45 3.41 -4.47 7.42
N LEU A 46 2.49 -3.53 7.24
CA LEU A 46 1.76 -3.37 5.98
C LEU A 46 2.67 -2.98 4.81
N LEU A 47 3.66 -2.12 5.06
CA LEU A 47 4.68 -1.76 4.06
C LEU A 47 5.53 -2.99 3.68
N GLN A 48 5.92 -3.82 4.65
CA GLN A 48 6.65 -5.07 4.38
C GLN A 48 5.81 -6.04 3.55
N GLU A 49 4.57 -6.30 3.95
CA GLU A 49 3.65 -7.17 3.23
C GLU A 49 3.39 -6.68 1.79
N THR A 50 3.22 -5.37 1.62
CA THR A 50 3.05 -4.75 0.30
C THR A 50 4.29 -4.94 -0.57
N ARG A 51 5.49 -4.78 0.00
CA ARG A 51 6.76 -4.94 -0.71
C ARG A 51 6.97 -6.39 -1.16
N ASP A 52 6.73 -7.32 -0.24
CA ASP A 52 7.12 -8.72 -0.37
C ASP A 52 6.07 -9.53 -1.14
N ASN A 53 4.79 -9.20 -0.99
CA ASN A 53 3.69 -9.97 -1.59
C ASN A 53 2.82 -9.13 -2.53
N GLY A 54 2.44 -7.92 -2.12
CA GLY A 54 1.49 -7.07 -2.87
C GLY A 54 1.99 -6.66 -4.26
N ILE A 55 3.15 -5.99 -4.32
CA ILE A 55 3.73 -5.51 -5.58
C ILE A 55 4.07 -6.69 -6.52
N PRO A 56 4.75 -7.76 -6.08
CA PRO A 56 5.03 -8.90 -6.95
C PRO A 56 3.77 -9.58 -7.50
N ALA A 57 2.73 -9.74 -6.68
CA ALA A 57 1.45 -10.30 -7.13
C ALA A 57 0.81 -9.43 -8.22
N PHE A 58 0.84 -8.11 -8.04
CA PHE A 58 0.32 -7.16 -9.02
C PHE A 58 1.11 -7.18 -10.34
N GLU A 59 2.44 -7.18 -10.27
CA GLU A 59 3.32 -7.29 -11.44
C GLU A 59 3.02 -8.57 -12.23
N LYS A 60 2.84 -9.70 -11.55
CA LYS A 60 2.44 -10.98 -12.16
C LYS A 60 1.08 -10.87 -12.86
N GLN A 61 0.10 -10.23 -12.23
CA GLN A 61 -1.23 -10.02 -12.82
C GLN A 61 -1.16 -9.16 -14.08
N LEU A 62 -0.35 -8.10 -14.08
CA LEU A 62 -0.15 -7.25 -15.26
C LEU A 62 0.44 -8.04 -16.43
N LEU A 63 1.45 -8.86 -16.17
CA LEU A 63 2.06 -9.73 -17.18
C LEU A 63 1.06 -10.75 -17.76
N GLN A 64 0.17 -11.31 -16.92
CA GLN A 64 -0.87 -12.23 -17.39
C GLN A 64 -1.89 -11.53 -18.29
N LYS A 65 -2.36 -10.33 -17.91
CA LYS A 65 -3.30 -9.55 -18.72
C LYS A 65 -2.74 -9.15 -20.08
N GLN A 66 -1.43 -8.89 -20.16
CA GLN A 66 -0.77 -8.59 -21.44
C GLN A 66 -0.70 -9.82 -22.36
N LYS A 67 -0.57 -11.03 -21.80
CA LYS A 67 -0.52 -12.28 -22.59
C LYS A 67 -1.89 -12.73 -23.10
N THR A 68 -2.98 -12.36 -22.43
CA THR A 68 -4.33 -12.69 -22.90
C THR A 68 -4.71 -11.73 -24.03
N PRO A 69 -4.92 -12.20 -25.27
CA PRO A 69 -5.37 -11.32 -26.34
C PRO A 69 -6.71 -10.71 -25.95
N ARG A 70 -6.81 -9.38 -26.07
CA ARG A 70 -8.08 -8.67 -25.89
C ARG A 70 -9.06 -9.29 -26.87
N ARG A 71 -10.15 -9.91 -26.38
CA ARG A 71 -11.23 -10.36 -27.26
C ARG A 71 -11.63 -9.15 -28.10
N GLN A 72 -11.45 -9.26 -29.41
CA GLN A 72 -11.98 -8.24 -30.32
C GLN A 72 -13.49 -8.25 -30.10
N ALA A 73 -14.09 -7.07 -29.94
CA ALA A 73 -15.54 -6.99 -30.05
C ALA A 73 -15.91 -7.58 -31.42
N PRO A 74 -16.98 -8.41 -31.51
CA PRO A 74 -17.48 -8.80 -32.81
C PRO A 74 -17.66 -7.53 -33.65
N PRO A 75 -17.37 -7.57 -34.97
CA PRO A 75 -17.62 -6.43 -35.84
C PRO A 75 -19.02 -5.89 -35.55
N ALA A 76 -19.16 -4.57 -35.40
CA ALA A 76 -20.48 -3.99 -35.26
C ALA A 76 -21.29 -4.40 -36.49
N GLU A 77 -22.27 -5.29 -36.34
CA GLU A 77 -23.24 -5.55 -37.37
C GLU A 77 -23.96 -4.22 -37.61
N LEU A 78 -23.66 -3.59 -38.76
CA LEU A 78 -24.39 -2.41 -39.17
C LEU A 78 -25.84 -2.85 -39.41
N PRO A 79 -26.85 -2.18 -38.84
CA PRO A 79 -28.25 -2.63 -38.92
C PRO A 79 -28.88 -2.58 -40.32
N TRP A 80 -28.10 -2.31 -41.37
CA TRP A 80 -28.59 -2.11 -42.72
C TRP A 80 -27.62 -2.69 -43.75
N ASP A 81 -28.09 -3.72 -44.47
CA ASP A 81 -27.65 -4.13 -45.81
C ASP A 81 -28.63 -3.53 -46.85
#